data_AF-A0A6H1K0A7-F1
#
_entry.id   AF-A0A6H1K0A7-F1
#
_cell.length_a   1.000
_cell.length_b   1.000
_cell.length_c   1.000
_cell.angle_alpha   90.00
_cell.angle_beta   90.00
_cell.angle_gamma   90.00
#
_symmetry.space_group_name_H-M   'P 1'
#
loop_
_entity.id
_entity.type
_entity.pdbx_description
1 polymer ?
#
loop_
_entity_poly.entity_id
_entity_poly.type
_entity_poly.pdbx_seq_one_letter_code
_entity_poly.pdbx_strand_id
1 'polypeptide(L)'
;MASSPAPIRITSYGARWGAPPRHDTGALVLDVRDRMWDPADTAITEPLVVLTGLDAEVRDYVLSAPDARQTVERTGRQLLALHRAATDEAVHLYVACWYGRHRAPAVARAVADWLAERGTAADVEHRDIARPLIHREPAKQLEACAFCRMAAGTDPVPLVRDWPDAFAIVPRRPVTPGHLLVIPRRHVRDATTDPAVTAAVMQRAAELGGELPEDLNIITAAGPAATQTVFHAHVHLIPRRHSDGLPLPWTPGRQ
;
A
#
# COMPACT_ATOMS: atom_id res chain seq x y z
N MET A 1 24.22 -36.11 17.47
CA MET A 1 22.86 -35.63 17.81
C MET A 1 22.34 -34.96 16.57
N ALA A 2 21.20 -35.40 16.01
CA ALA A 2 20.62 -34.70 14.86
C ALA A 2 20.17 -33.31 15.34
N SER A 3 20.63 -32.25 14.68
CA SER A 3 20.14 -30.89 14.95
C SER A 3 18.64 -30.87 14.71
N SER A 4 17.88 -30.28 15.63
CA SER A 4 16.44 -30.04 15.41
C SER A 4 16.30 -29.11 14.20
N PRO A 5 15.40 -29.41 13.25
CA PRO A 5 15.25 -28.58 12.08
C PRO A 5 14.79 -27.17 12.49
N ALA A 6 15.32 -26.16 11.80
CA ALA A 6 15.07 -24.75 12.11
C ALA A 6 13.56 -24.42 12.06
N PRO A 7 12.99 -23.70 13.05
CA PRO A 7 11.56 -23.45 13.09
C PRO A 7 11.10 -22.57 11.92
N ILE A 8 9.88 -22.80 11.43
CA ILE A 8 9.22 -21.91 10.46
C ILE A 8 8.32 -20.94 11.22
N ARG A 9 8.47 -19.64 10.97
CA ARG A 9 7.61 -18.59 11.53
C ARG A 9 6.87 -17.87 10.41
N ILE A 10 5.57 -17.74 10.53
CA ILE A 10 4.70 -17.06 9.57
C ILE A 10 4.05 -15.87 10.26
N THR A 11 4.40 -14.66 9.83
CA THR A 11 3.83 -13.42 10.38
C THR A 11 2.99 -12.72 9.33
N SER A 12 1.69 -12.59 9.56
CA SER A 12 0.82 -11.76 8.73
C SER A 12 0.77 -10.32 9.24
N TYR A 13 0.84 -9.33 8.36
CA TYR A 13 0.87 -7.93 8.76
C TYR A 13 0.19 -6.97 7.78
N GLY A 14 -0.09 -5.76 8.25
CA GLY A 14 -0.59 -4.65 7.44
C GLY A 14 0.54 -3.73 7.00
N ALA A 15 0.75 -3.58 5.69
CA ALA A 15 1.77 -2.69 5.14
C ALA A 15 1.59 -1.22 5.58
N ARG A 16 0.36 -0.79 5.86
CA ARG A 16 0.06 0.52 6.45
C ARG A 16 0.80 0.76 7.77
N TRP A 17 1.03 -0.30 8.56
CA TRP A 17 1.58 -0.21 9.91
C TRP A 17 3.09 -0.44 9.96
N GLY A 18 3.73 -0.57 8.80
CA GLY A 18 5.17 -0.74 8.66
C GLY A 18 5.59 -2.08 8.08
N ALA A 19 6.81 -2.12 7.55
CA ALA A 19 7.45 -3.32 7.02
C ALA A 19 7.79 -4.33 8.16
N PRO A 20 8.02 -5.61 7.82
CA PRO A 20 8.61 -6.56 8.76
C PRO A 20 10.08 -6.22 9.05
N PRO A 21 10.71 -6.85 10.05
CA PRO A 21 12.12 -6.65 10.35
C PRO A 21 13.01 -6.90 9.12
N ARG A 22 14.04 -6.06 8.94
CA ARG A 22 14.96 -6.14 7.79
C ARG A 22 16.20 -7.02 8.03
N HIS A 23 16.39 -7.49 9.26
CA HIS A 23 17.60 -8.23 9.66
C HIS A 23 17.44 -9.75 9.56
N ASP A 24 16.25 -10.25 9.20
CA ASP A 24 16.02 -11.68 9.07
C ASP A 24 16.57 -12.19 7.73
N THR A 25 17.70 -12.88 7.81
CA THR A 25 18.48 -13.42 6.70
C THR A 25 17.80 -14.59 5.96
N GLY A 26 16.81 -15.24 6.58
CA GLY A 26 16.01 -16.33 6.04
C GLY A 26 14.54 -15.98 5.72
N ALA A 27 14.25 -14.72 5.39
CA ALA A 27 12.89 -14.22 5.22
C ALA A 27 12.38 -14.26 3.77
N LEU A 28 11.20 -14.85 3.56
CA LEU A 28 10.35 -14.65 2.39
C LEU A 28 9.29 -13.60 2.68
N VAL A 29 9.02 -12.73 1.71
CA VAL A 29 7.90 -11.80 1.76
C VAL A 29 6.89 -12.17 0.68
N LEU A 30 5.67 -12.50 1.10
CA LEU A 30 4.52 -12.70 0.23
C LEU A 30 3.62 -11.47 0.29
N ASP A 31 3.67 -10.64 -0.74
CA ASP A 31 2.84 -9.45 -0.85
C ASP A 31 1.54 -9.74 -1.63
N VAL A 32 0.41 -9.69 -0.92
CA VAL A 32 -0.94 -9.88 -1.48
C VAL A 32 -1.78 -8.60 -1.44
N ARG A 33 -1.14 -7.42 -1.37
CA ARG A 33 -1.83 -6.12 -1.36
C ARG A 33 -2.73 -5.89 -2.57
N ASP A 34 -2.25 -6.28 -3.75
CA ASP A 34 -2.92 -6.06 -5.03
C ASP A 34 -3.26 -7.39 -5.74
N ARG A 35 -3.35 -8.47 -4.96
CA ARG A 35 -3.78 -9.80 -5.38
C ARG A 35 -4.94 -10.29 -4.52
N MET A 36 -5.58 -11.38 -4.97
CA MET A 36 -6.67 -12.06 -4.26
C MET A 36 -7.79 -11.08 -3.84
N TRP A 37 -8.05 -10.12 -4.71
CA TRP A 37 -9.07 -9.10 -4.57
C TRP A 37 -9.46 -8.63 -5.97
N ASP A 38 -10.76 -8.62 -6.24
CA ASP A 38 -11.30 -8.00 -7.44
C ASP A 38 -11.81 -6.60 -7.08
N PRO A 39 -11.28 -5.52 -7.71
CA PRO A 39 -11.73 -4.16 -7.46
C PRO A 39 -13.19 -3.90 -7.84
N ALA A 40 -13.78 -4.73 -8.71
CA ALA A 40 -15.18 -4.67 -9.10
C ALA A 40 -16.11 -5.47 -8.16
N ASP A 41 -15.53 -6.24 -7.23
CA ASP A 41 -16.30 -7.11 -6.36
C ASP A 41 -17.01 -6.34 -5.23
N THR A 42 -18.33 -6.23 -5.38
CA THR A 42 -19.24 -5.62 -4.41
C THR A 42 -19.71 -6.61 -3.33
N ALA A 43 -19.29 -7.87 -3.36
CA ALA A 43 -19.68 -8.90 -2.40
C ALA A 43 -19.04 -8.70 -1.01
N ILE A 44 -18.06 -7.80 -0.87
CA ILE A 44 -17.58 -7.35 0.44
C ILE A 44 -18.66 -6.48 1.09
N THR A 45 -19.56 -7.15 1.81
CA THR A 45 -20.64 -6.52 2.57
C THR A 45 -20.13 -5.98 3.92
N GLU A 46 -20.83 -5.03 4.55
CA GLU A 46 -20.48 -4.56 5.91
C GLU A 46 -20.23 -5.70 6.93
N PRO A 47 -20.98 -6.82 6.92
CA PRO A 47 -20.70 -7.98 7.75
C PRO A 47 -19.29 -8.58 7.58
N LEU A 48 -18.75 -8.67 6.36
CA LEU A 48 -17.39 -9.19 6.14
C LEU A 48 -16.31 -8.20 6.59
N VAL A 49 -16.60 -6.90 6.54
CA VAL A 49 -15.63 -5.85 6.91
C VAL A 49 -15.23 -5.94 8.37
N VAL A 50 -16.18 -6.23 9.28
CA VAL A 50 -15.91 -6.29 10.72
C VAL A 50 -15.14 -7.54 11.14
N LEU A 51 -15.24 -8.63 10.37
CA LEU A 51 -14.56 -9.90 10.57
C LEU A 51 -13.06 -9.81 10.20
N THR A 52 -12.35 -10.92 10.39
CA THR A 52 -10.92 -11.10 10.13
C THR A 52 -10.66 -12.35 9.30
N GLY A 53 -9.44 -12.51 8.79
CA GLY A 53 -9.04 -13.72 8.04
C GLY A 53 -8.99 -15.01 8.87
N LEU A 54 -9.30 -14.93 10.17
CA LEU A 54 -9.50 -16.10 11.02
C LEU A 54 -10.92 -16.65 10.92
N ASP A 55 -11.88 -15.79 10.60
CA ASP A 55 -13.28 -16.15 10.41
C ASP A 55 -13.44 -16.91 9.09
N ALA A 56 -14.29 -17.94 9.08
CA ALA A 56 -14.41 -18.84 7.94
C ALA A 56 -14.91 -18.11 6.68
N GLU A 57 -15.85 -17.19 6.86
CA GLU A 57 -16.47 -16.42 5.79
C GLU A 57 -15.44 -15.56 5.04
N VAL A 58 -14.54 -14.88 5.78
CA VAL A 58 -13.47 -14.09 5.17
C VAL A 58 -12.43 -15.00 4.54
N ARG A 59 -12.07 -16.11 5.20
CA ARG A 59 -11.05 -17.04 4.68
C ARG A 59 -11.53 -17.68 3.37
N ASP A 60 -12.75 -18.17 3.33
CA ASP A 60 -13.35 -18.80 2.15
C ASP A 60 -13.45 -17.78 1.00
N TYR A 61 -13.88 -16.55 1.31
CA TYR A 61 -13.88 -15.46 0.34
C TYR A 61 -12.48 -15.19 -0.23
N VAL A 62 -11.47 -14.98 0.62
CA VAL A 62 -10.08 -14.72 0.18
C VAL A 62 -9.51 -15.88 -0.64
N LEU A 63 -9.74 -17.12 -0.18
CA LEU A 63 -9.18 -18.32 -0.81
C LEU A 63 -9.97 -18.78 -2.03
N SER A 64 -11.14 -18.20 -2.30
CA SER A 64 -11.89 -18.39 -3.54
C SER A 64 -11.26 -17.68 -4.75
N ALA A 65 -10.32 -16.76 -4.51
CA ALA A 65 -9.64 -16.04 -5.59
C ALA A 65 -8.93 -17.03 -6.54
N PRO A 66 -8.99 -16.82 -7.87
CA PRO A 66 -8.48 -17.80 -8.85
C PRO A 66 -7.01 -18.20 -8.65
N ASP A 67 -6.18 -17.31 -8.12
CA ASP A 67 -4.75 -17.51 -7.90
C ASP A 67 -4.38 -17.92 -6.47
N ALA A 68 -5.36 -18.02 -5.54
CA ALA A 68 -5.12 -18.30 -4.13
C ALA A 68 -4.42 -19.65 -3.92
N ARG A 69 -4.99 -20.72 -4.48
CA ARG A 69 -4.44 -22.09 -4.34
C ARG A 69 -3.00 -22.17 -4.84
N GLN A 70 -2.74 -21.67 -6.05
CA GLN A 70 -1.40 -21.71 -6.64
C GLN A 70 -0.40 -20.91 -5.78
N THR A 71 -0.82 -19.76 -5.24
CA THR A 71 0.02 -18.92 -4.40
C THR A 71 0.37 -19.61 -3.08
N VAL A 72 -0.60 -20.23 -2.41
CA VAL A 72 -0.39 -21.01 -1.19
C VAL A 72 0.57 -22.17 -1.45
N GLU A 73 0.30 -22.98 -2.49
CA GLU A 73 1.15 -24.12 -2.83
C GLU A 73 2.59 -23.72 -3.18
N ARG A 74 2.77 -22.66 -3.98
CA ARG A 74 4.10 -22.17 -4.36
C ARG A 74 4.87 -21.67 -3.14
N THR A 75 4.21 -20.90 -2.28
CA THR A 75 4.83 -20.34 -1.07
C THR A 75 5.22 -21.44 -0.10
N GLY A 76 4.33 -22.42 0.13
CA GLY A 76 4.61 -23.58 0.96
C GLY A 76 5.81 -24.40 0.45
N ARG A 77 5.90 -24.64 -0.87
CA ARG A 77 7.08 -25.31 -1.47
C ARG A 77 8.38 -24.52 -1.26
N GLN A 78 8.34 -23.19 -1.40
CA GLN A 78 9.51 -22.34 -1.15
C GLN A 78 9.95 -22.39 0.32
N LEU A 79 8.99 -22.34 1.25
CA LEU A 79 9.28 -22.47 2.67
C LEU A 79 9.87 -23.83 3.04
N LEU A 80 9.32 -24.93 2.51
CA LEU A 80 9.90 -26.26 2.73
C LEU A 80 11.34 -26.36 2.20
N ALA A 81 11.62 -25.76 1.04
CA ALA A 81 12.97 -25.75 0.49
C ALA A 81 13.94 -24.97 1.39
N LEU A 82 13.55 -23.79 1.86
CA LEU A 82 14.36 -23.00 2.80
C LEU A 82 14.53 -23.71 4.15
N HIS A 83 13.46 -24.28 4.69
CA HIS A 83 13.48 -25.02 5.96
C HIS A 83 14.44 -26.20 5.93
N ARG A 84 14.52 -26.91 4.79
CA ARG A 84 15.48 -28.02 4.60
C ARG A 84 16.92 -27.57 4.43
N ALA A 85 17.14 -26.35 3.95
CA ALA A 85 18.46 -25.77 3.75
C ALA A 85 18.99 -25.05 5.00
N ALA A 86 18.09 -24.60 5.89
CA ALA A 86 18.45 -23.89 7.11
C ALA A 86 19.07 -24.84 8.14
N THR A 87 20.21 -24.44 8.71
CA THR A 87 20.94 -25.23 9.71
C THR A 87 20.59 -24.84 11.14
N ASP A 88 20.48 -23.54 11.42
CA ASP A 88 20.35 -23.03 12.79
C ASP A 88 19.38 -21.84 12.93
N GLU A 89 19.16 -21.08 11.85
CA GLU A 89 18.28 -19.90 11.85
C GLU A 89 16.85 -20.26 11.46
N ALA A 90 15.88 -19.64 12.13
CA ALA A 90 14.49 -19.78 11.76
C ALA A 90 14.23 -19.30 10.33
N VAL A 91 13.30 -19.94 9.64
CA VAL A 91 12.82 -19.49 8.32
C VAL A 91 11.56 -18.66 8.52
N HIS A 92 11.56 -17.45 7.99
CA HIS A 92 10.48 -16.49 8.19
C HIS A 92 9.65 -16.35 6.90
N LEU A 93 8.32 -16.34 7.03
CA LEU A 93 7.40 -15.87 6.01
C LEU A 93 6.65 -14.65 6.52
N TYR A 94 6.77 -13.55 5.80
CA TYR A 94 6.00 -12.35 6.04
C TYR A 94 4.90 -12.21 5.00
N VAL A 95 3.64 -12.33 5.40
CA VAL A 95 2.49 -12.18 4.51
C VAL A 95 1.91 -10.78 4.67
N ALA A 96 1.94 -9.99 3.61
CA ALA A 96 1.53 -8.59 3.62
C ALA A 96 0.18 -8.39 2.93
N CYS A 97 -0.74 -7.68 3.58
CA CYS A 97 -1.84 -7.00 2.90
C CYS A 97 -1.89 -5.55 3.36
N TRP A 98 -2.83 -4.74 2.86
CA TRP A 98 -2.86 -3.31 3.18
C TRP A 98 -2.99 -3.03 4.68
N TYR A 99 -3.89 -3.73 5.38
CA TYR A 99 -4.24 -3.43 6.78
C TYR A 99 -3.98 -4.57 7.77
N GLY A 100 -3.69 -5.78 7.29
CA GLY A 100 -3.30 -6.92 8.14
C GLY A 100 -4.46 -7.72 8.76
N ARG A 101 -5.72 -7.46 8.37
CA ARG A 101 -6.89 -8.08 9.01
C ARG A 101 -7.58 -9.20 8.24
N HIS A 102 -7.53 -9.21 6.90
CA HIS A 102 -8.28 -10.17 6.07
C HIS A 102 -7.37 -11.10 5.27
N ARG A 103 -6.86 -10.61 4.12
CA ARG A 103 -6.06 -11.42 3.18
C ARG A 103 -4.80 -12.01 3.80
N ALA A 104 -4.00 -11.18 4.45
CA ALA A 104 -2.75 -11.64 5.05
C ALA A 104 -2.94 -12.75 6.10
N PRO A 105 -3.82 -12.62 7.12
CA PRO A 105 -4.04 -13.70 8.08
C PRO A 105 -4.65 -14.96 7.44
N ALA A 106 -5.59 -14.82 6.50
CA ALA A 106 -6.18 -15.96 5.80
C ALA A 106 -5.13 -16.75 5.00
N VAL A 107 -4.29 -16.06 4.23
CA VAL A 107 -3.21 -16.68 3.43
C VAL A 107 -2.12 -17.26 4.33
N ALA A 108 -1.73 -16.58 5.41
CA ALA A 108 -0.77 -17.09 6.38
C ALA A 108 -1.23 -18.42 6.99
N ARG A 109 -2.50 -18.52 7.38
CA ARG A 109 -3.08 -19.75 7.89
C ARG A 109 -3.14 -20.85 6.83
N ALA A 110 -3.57 -20.53 5.62
CA ALA A 110 -3.61 -21.51 4.52
C ALA A 110 -2.23 -22.09 4.19
N VAL A 111 -1.17 -21.28 4.24
CA VAL A 111 0.21 -21.77 4.07
C VAL A 111 0.63 -22.67 5.23
N ALA A 112 0.30 -22.30 6.48
CA ALA A 112 0.57 -23.13 7.64
C ALA A 112 -0.13 -24.50 7.58
N ASP A 113 -1.41 -24.51 7.20
CA ASP A 113 -2.21 -25.73 7.04
C ASP A 113 -1.62 -26.61 5.92
N TRP A 114 -1.23 -26.01 4.79
CA TRP A 114 -0.57 -26.73 3.69
C TRP A 114 0.76 -27.38 4.09
N LEU A 115 1.54 -26.73 4.97
CA LEU A 115 2.77 -27.29 5.55
C LEU A 115 2.47 -28.43 6.52
N ALA A 116 1.44 -28.27 7.36
CA ALA A 116 1.03 -29.26 8.35
C ALA A 116 0.55 -30.57 7.71
N GLU A 117 -0.21 -30.49 6.60
CA GLU A 117 -0.57 -31.64 5.75
C GLU A 117 0.64 -32.44 5.25
N ARG A 118 1.83 -31.82 5.24
CA ARG A 118 3.10 -32.40 4.80
C ARG A 118 4.05 -32.68 5.96
N GLY A 119 3.54 -32.68 7.19
CA GLY A 119 4.28 -33.03 8.40
C GLY A 119 5.26 -31.95 8.87
N THR A 120 5.10 -30.70 8.43
CA THR A 120 5.95 -29.58 8.87
C THR A 120 5.09 -28.56 9.61
N ALA A 121 5.39 -28.33 10.89
CA ALA A 121 4.70 -27.32 11.69
C ALA A 121 5.29 -25.91 11.43
N ALA A 122 4.46 -24.89 11.59
CA ALA A 122 4.88 -23.49 11.53
C ALA A 122 4.18 -22.70 12.64
N ASP A 123 4.92 -21.80 13.28
CA ASP A 123 4.38 -20.85 14.24
C ASP A 123 3.74 -19.69 13.48
N VAL A 124 2.47 -19.37 13.77
CA VAL A 124 1.73 -18.33 13.06
C VAL A 124 1.40 -17.16 13.99
N GLU A 125 1.77 -15.95 13.58
CA GLU A 125 1.47 -14.70 14.29
C GLU A 125 0.70 -13.74 13.36
N HIS A 126 -0.31 -13.07 13.91
CA HIS A 126 -1.08 -12.06 13.19
C HIS A 126 -0.88 -10.67 13.79
N ARG A 127 0.25 -10.03 13.46
CA ARG A 127 0.76 -8.79 14.07
C ARG A 127 -0.28 -7.66 14.17
N ASP A 128 -1.07 -7.47 13.11
CA ASP A 128 -1.95 -6.30 12.95
C ASP A 128 -3.44 -6.65 12.96
N ILE A 129 -3.81 -7.88 13.36
CA ILE A 129 -5.20 -8.36 13.24
C ILE A 129 -6.19 -7.58 14.12
N ALA A 130 -5.72 -7.08 15.27
CA ALA A 130 -6.49 -6.31 16.23
C ALA A 130 -6.48 -4.80 15.95
N ARG A 131 -5.86 -4.35 14.85
CA ARG A 131 -5.86 -2.92 14.48
C ARG A 131 -7.29 -2.44 14.17
N PRO A 132 -7.60 -1.15 14.39
CA PRO A 132 -8.91 -0.60 14.07
C PRO A 132 -9.29 -0.80 12.59
N LEU A 133 -10.59 -0.86 12.33
CA LEU A 133 -11.11 -0.80 10.96
C LEU A 133 -10.68 0.52 10.32
N ILE A 134 -10.17 0.42 9.10
CA ILE A 134 -9.91 1.59 8.26
C ILE A 134 -11.14 1.80 7.40
N HIS A 135 -11.96 2.78 7.76
CA HIS A 135 -13.10 3.17 6.95
C HIS A 135 -12.61 3.73 5.61
N ARG A 136 -13.20 3.23 4.52
CA ARG A 136 -13.10 3.90 3.22
C ARG A 136 -14.02 5.11 3.25
N GLU A 137 -13.61 6.19 2.59
CA GLU A 137 -14.51 7.33 2.38
C GLU A 137 -15.78 6.86 1.66
N PRO A 138 -16.98 7.20 2.15
CA PRO A 138 -18.24 6.97 1.48
C PRO A 138 -18.22 7.31 -0.02
N ALA A 139 -18.92 6.50 -0.83
CA ALA A 139 -18.98 6.69 -2.29
C ALA A 139 -19.35 8.13 -2.70
N LYS A 140 -20.30 8.75 -1.98
CA LYS A 140 -20.71 10.14 -2.19
C LYS A 140 -19.55 11.15 -2.07
N GLN A 141 -18.61 10.93 -1.15
CA GLN A 141 -17.43 11.78 -1.01
C GLN A 141 -16.42 11.55 -2.14
N LEU A 142 -16.31 10.32 -2.63
CA LEU A 142 -15.49 10.00 -3.80
C LEU A 142 -16.04 10.68 -5.06
N GLU A 143 -17.36 10.67 -5.27
CA GLU A 143 -18.01 11.37 -6.39
C GLU A 143 -17.82 12.89 -6.33
N ALA A 144 -17.83 13.46 -5.12
CA ALA A 144 -17.57 14.88 -4.92
C ALA A 144 -16.09 15.27 -5.15
N CYS A 145 -15.15 14.33 -4.98
CA CYS A 145 -13.72 14.59 -5.15
C CYS A 145 -13.32 14.67 -6.64
N ALA A 146 -12.75 15.81 -7.05
CA ALA A 146 -12.29 16.02 -8.42
C ALA A 146 -11.24 14.98 -8.88
N PHE A 147 -10.30 14.61 -8.00
CA PHE A 147 -9.25 13.66 -8.33
C PHE A 147 -9.76 12.22 -8.41
N CYS A 148 -10.75 11.84 -7.60
CA CYS A 148 -11.41 10.54 -7.71
C CYS A 148 -12.16 10.42 -9.04
N ARG A 149 -12.86 11.47 -9.48
CA ARG A 149 -13.52 11.49 -10.79
C ARG A 149 -12.52 11.36 -11.95
N MET A 150 -11.37 12.03 -11.87
CA MET A 150 -10.29 11.86 -12.84
C MET A 150 -9.77 10.41 -12.84
N ALA A 151 -9.48 9.84 -11.66
CA ALA A 151 -8.98 8.48 -11.52
C ALA A 151 -9.97 7.42 -12.02
N ALA A 152 -11.28 7.68 -11.87
CA ALA A 152 -12.37 6.82 -12.35
C ALA A 152 -12.73 7.07 -13.83
N GLY A 153 -12.13 8.07 -14.48
CA GLY A 153 -12.42 8.42 -15.88
C GLY A 153 -13.72 9.18 -16.12
N THR A 154 -14.42 9.62 -15.06
CA THR A 154 -15.69 10.38 -15.19
C THR A 154 -15.48 11.88 -15.42
N ASP A 155 -14.28 12.40 -15.16
CA ASP A 155 -13.84 13.76 -15.50
C ASP A 155 -12.42 13.67 -16.10
N PRO A 156 -12.26 13.16 -17.34
CA PRO A 156 -10.96 12.85 -17.89
C PRO A 156 -10.15 14.13 -18.17
N VAL A 157 -8.84 14.04 -17.90
CA VAL A 157 -7.87 15.12 -18.14
C VAL A 157 -6.64 14.56 -18.86
N PRO A 158 -5.92 15.36 -19.67
CA PRO A 158 -4.67 14.93 -20.26
C PRO A 158 -3.68 14.51 -19.16
N LEU A 159 -3.20 13.27 -19.22
CA LEU A 159 -2.21 12.75 -18.30
C LEU A 159 -0.81 13.10 -18.80
N VAL A 160 0.01 13.65 -17.91
CA VAL A 160 1.46 13.80 -18.14
C VAL A 160 2.15 12.46 -17.94
N ARG A 161 1.67 11.66 -16.98
CA ARG A 161 2.12 10.30 -16.74
C ARG A 161 1.04 9.47 -16.07
N ASP A 162 1.03 8.18 -16.37
CA ASP A 162 0.12 7.21 -15.79
C ASP A 162 0.90 6.04 -15.16
N TRP A 163 0.61 5.75 -13.90
CA TRP A 163 1.13 4.60 -13.17
C TRP A 163 -0.03 3.75 -12.63
N PRO A 164 0.23 2.47 -12.24
CA PRO A 164 -0.79 1.64 -11.62
C PRO A 164 -1.38 2.21 -10.32
N ASP A 165 -0.60 3.00 -9.56
CA ASP A 165 -0.95 3.51 -8.22
C ASP A 165 -1.17 5.03 -8.15
N ALA A 166 -0.78 5.78 -9.18
CA ALA A 166 -0.87 7.24 -9.25
C ALA A 166 -0.96 7.74 -10.69
N PHE A 167 -1.23 9.04 -10.87
CA PHE A 167 -1.20 9.70 -12.16
C PHE A 167 -0.70 11.15 -11.99
N ALA A 168 -0.12 11.72 -13.05
CA ALA A 168 0.36 13.09 -13.07
C ALA A 168 -0.39 13.95 -14.08
N ILE A 169 -0.69 15.19 -13.70
CA ILE A 169 -1.43 16.15 -14.54
C ILE A 169 -0.86 17.55 -14.42
N VAL A 170 -1.16 18.41 -15.40
CA VAL A 170 -1.01 19.85 -15.26
C VAL A 170 -2.23 20.39 -14.50
N PRO A 171 -2.06 21.12 -13.38
CA PRO A 171 -3.18 21.73 -12.68
C PRO A 171 -3.83 22.82 -13.54
N ARG A 172 -5.15 23.00 -13.39
CA ARG A 172 -5.92 24.03 -14.15
C ARG A 172 -5.39 25.45 -13.96
N ARG A 173 -4.78 25.74 -12.80
CA ARG A 173 -4.15 27.02 -12.47
C ARG A 173 -2.73 26.75 -11.97
N PRO A 174 -1.74 26.62 -12.88
CA PRO A 174 -0.36 26.38 -12.48
C PRO A 174 0.22 27.60 -11.75
N VAL A 175 1.11 27.35 -10.79
CA VAL A 175 1.75 28.41 -9.98
C VAL A 175 2.95 28.97 -10.73
N THR A 176 3.71 28.08 -11.38
CA THR A 176 4.78 28.40 -12.33
C THR A 176 4.59 27.58 -13.62
N PRO A 177 5.14 28.01 -14.76
CA PRO A 177 5.19 27.18 -15.96
C PRO A 177 5.84 25.82 -15.68
N GLY A 178 5.20 24.74 -16.13
CA GLY A 178 5.65 23.38 -15.86
C GLY A 178 5.20 22.78 -14.51
N HIS A 179 4.40 23.49 -13.71
CA HIS A 179 3.82 22.93 -12.48
C HIS A 179 3.01 21.66 -12.77
N LEU A 180 3.31 20.57 -12.06
CA LEU A 180 2.60 19.30 -12.13
C LEU A 180 2.02 18.91 -10.78
N LEU A 181 0.93 18.15 -10.81
CA LEU A 181 0.40 17.41 -9.66
C LEU A 181 0.63 15.93 -9.87
N VAL A 182 1.13 15.23 -8.85
CA VAL A 182 1.16 13.77 -8.78
C VAL A 182 0.15 13.32 -7.73
N ILE A 183 -0.80 12.47 -8.14
CA ILE A 183 -2.02 12.19 -7.41
C ILE A 183 -2.17 10.67 -7.28
N PRO A 184 -2.35 10.11 -6.07
CA PRO A 184 -2.60 8.69 -5.91
C PRO A 184 -4.02 8.36 -6.42
N ARG A 185 -4.16 7.19 -7.05
CA ARG A 185 -5.48 6.70 -7.51
C ARG A 185 -6.42 6.41 -6.35
N ARG A 186 -5.85 5.98 -5.21
CA ARG A 186 -6.61 5.76 -3.97
C ARG A 186 -6.86 7.09 -3.26
N HIS A 187 -8.12 7.32 -2.88
CA HIS A 187 -8.48 8.47 -2.05
C HIS A 187 -7.88 8.33 -0.64
N VAL A 188 -7.07 9.30 -0.28
CA VAL A 188 -6.61 9.55 1.09
C VAL A 188 -6.66 11.06 1.29
N ARG A 189 -7.18 11.54 2.41
CA ARG A 189 -7.48 12.97 2.60
C ARG A 189 -6.25 13.86 2.37
N ASP A 190 -5.11 13.47 2.92
CA ASP A 190 -3.84 14.18 2.82
C ASP A 190 -2.65 13.21 3.02
N ALA A 191 -1.43 13.73 2.88
CA ALA A 191 -0.19 12.96 3.02
C ALA A 191 0.06 12.37 4.43
N THR A 192 -0.75 12.71 5.42
CA THR A 192 -0.63 12.16 6.79
C THR A 192 -1.60 11.00 7.03
N THR A 193 -2.57 10.80 6.14
CA THR A 193 -3.68 9.86 6.32
C THR A 193 -3.28 8.40 6.09
N ASP A 194 -2.38 8.13 5.14
CA ASP A 194 -1.88 6.80 4.84
C ASP A 194 -0.40 6.86 4.42
N PRO A 195 0.54 6.42 5.28
CA PRO A 195 1.97 6.49 5.01
C PRO A 195 2.40 5.69 3.77
N ALA A 196 1.75 4.57 3.48
CA ALA A 196 2.12 3.72 2.35
C ALA A 196 1.70 4.35 1.01
N VAL A 197 0.50 4.94 0.96
CA VAL A 197 0.06 5.74 -0.22
C VAL A 197 0.95 6.97 -0.39
N THR A 198 1.31 7.62 0.71
CA THR A 198 2.17 8.81 0.71
C THR A 198 3.59 8.47 0.22
N ALA A 199 4.17 7.37 0.66
CA ALA A 199 5.46 6.91 0.18
C ALA A 199 5.42 6.59 -1.32
N ALA A 200 4.37 5.89 -1.78
CA ALA A 200 4.21 5.56 -3.19
C ALA A 200 4.08 6.82 -4.07
N VAL A 201 3.19 7.76 -3.72
CA VAL A 201 3.02 9.00 -4.49
C VAL A 201 4.27 9.88 -4.46
N MET A 202 4.98 9.94 -3.32
CA MET A 202 6.24 10.68 -3.22
C MET A 202 7.34 10.03 -4.06
N GLN A 203 7.39 8.69 -4.15
CA GLN A 203 8.28 7.98 -5.07
C GLN A 203 8.00 8.38 -6.52
N ARG A 204 6.73 8.43 -6.94
CA ARG A 204 6.35 8.86 -8.30
C ARG A 204 6.67 10.33 -8.56
N ALA A 205 6.48 11.18 -7.55
CA ALA A 205 6.84 12.58 -7.62
C ALA A 205 8.36 12.79 -7.77
N ALA A 206 9.17 12.02 -7.04
CA ALA A 206 10.62 12.05 -7.17
C ALA A 206 11.11 11.50 -8.53
N GLU A 207 10.50 10.41 -9.01
CA GLU A 207 10.76 9.83 -10.34
C GLU A 207 10.51 10.87 -11.45
N LEU A 208 9.31 11.45 -11.48
CA LEU A 208 8.95 12.46 -12.47
C LEU A 208 9.75 13.76 -12.31
N GLY A 209 9.99 14.19 -11.07
CA GLY A 209 10.77 15.39 -10.76
C GLY A 209 12.23 15.28 -11.21
N GLY A 210 12.85 14.09 -11.13
CA GLY A 210 14.21 13.85 -11.60
C GLY A 210 14.40 13.92 -13.12
N GLU A 211 13.30 13.93 -13.87
CA GLU A 211 13.31 14.10 -15.33
C GLU A 211 13.09 15.55 -15.77
N LEU A 212 12.67 16.43 -14.85
CA LEU A 212 12.49 17.84 -15.14
C LEU A 212 13.86 18.53 -15.18
N PRO A 213 14.14 19.39 -16.18
CA PRO A 213 15.42 20.07 -16.31
C PRO A 213 15.59 21.25 -15.33
N GLU A 214 14.50 21.76 -14.76
CA GLU A 214 14.52 22.88 -13.81
C GLU A 214 14.76 22.46 -12.36
N ASP A 215 15.28 23.40 -11.56
CA ASP A 215 15.16 23.32 -10.09
C ASP A 215 13.69 23.22 -9.69
N LEU A 216 13.39 22.52 -8.60
CA LEU A 216 12.00 22.26 -8.24
C LEU A 216 11.73 22.29 -6.73
N ASN A 217 10.53 22.75 -6.39
CA ASN A 217 9.92 22.54 -5.09
C ASN A 217 8.99 21.31 -5.16
N ILE A 218 9.21 20.33 -4.28
CA ILE A 218 8.27 19.23 -4.04
C ILE A 218 7.47 19.56 -2.78
N ILE A 219 6.15 19.77 -2.91
CA ILE A 219 5.31 20.26 -1.81
C ILE A 219 4.03 19.46 -1.72
N THR A 220 3.55 19.20 -0.50
CA THR A 220 2.20 18.70 -0.24
C THR A 220 1.61 19.43 0.98
N ALA A 221 0.29 19.51 1.07
CA ALA A 221 -0.42 20.18 2.14
C ALA A 221 -1.33 19.20 2.89
N ALA A 222 -1.42 19.37 4.22
CA ALA A 222 -2.33 18.62 5.08
C ALA A 222 -3.22 19.60 5.87
N GLY A 223 -4.51 19.65 5.50
CA GLY A 223 -5.50 20.52 6.11
C GLY A 223 -5.60 21.92 5.51
N PRO A 224 -6.73 22.62 5.73
CA PRO A 224 -7.01 23.91 5.11
C PRO A 224 -6.03 25.01 5.53
N ALA A 225 -5.58 25.00 6.80
CA ALA A 225 -4.60 25.96 7.30
C ALA A 225 -3.24 25.85 6.60
N ALA A 226 -2.89 24.66 6.09
CA ALA A 226 -1.72 24.42 5.26
C ALA A 226 -1.99 24.70 3.77
N THR A 227 -3.08 25.40 3.44
CA THR A 227 -3.54 25.75 2.08
C THR A 227 -4.01 24.56 1.22
N GLN A 228 -4.35 23.43 1.83
CA GLN A 228 -4.96 22.32 1.09
C GLN A 228 -6.35 22.73 0.58
N THR A 229 -6.55 22.68 -0.75
CA THR A 229 -7.82 23.05 -1.40
C THR A 229 -8.59 21.85 -1.95
N VAL A 230 -7.89 20.77 -2.31
CA VAL A 230 -8.48 19.47 -2.63
C VAL A 230 -8.10 18.50 -1.53
N PHE A 231 -9.09 18.02 -0.78
CA PHE A 231 -8.93 17.07 0.32
C PHE A 231 -8.73 15.63 -0.17
N HIS A 232 -7.78 15.48 -1.08
CA HIS A 232 -7.24 14.23 -1.59
C HIS A 232 -5.73 14.47 -1.74
N ALA A 233 -4.89 13.63 -1.16
CA ALA A 233 -3.45 13.82 -1.15
C ALA A 233 -2.90 14.03 -2.57
N HIS A 234 -2.03 15.00 -2.73
CA HIS A 234 -1.35 15.25 -3.99
C HIS A 234 -0.01 15.90 -3.68
N VAL A 235 0.95 15.64 -4.55
CA VAL A 235 2.28 16.23 -4.48
C VAL A 235 2.42 17.20 -5.64
N HIS A 236 2.75 18.44 -5.31
CA HIS A 236 3.11 19.47 -6.26
C HIS A 236 4.57 19.30 -6.66
N LEU A 237 4.84 19.27 -7.96
CA LEU A 237 6.16 19.52 -8.54
C LEU A 237 6.13 20.91 -9.15
N ILE A 238 6.78 21.87 -8.50
CA ILE A 238 6.75 23.28 -8.89
C ILE A 238 8.14 23.67 -9.40
N PRO A 239 8.33 23.76 -10.73
CA PRO A 239 9.57 24.27 -11.30
C PRO A 239 9.86 25.68 -10.78
N ARG A 240 11.12 25.92 -10.44
CA ARG A 240 11.65 27.17 -9.91
C ARG A 240 12.61 27.80 -10.89
N ARG A 241 12.64 29.11 -10.89
CA ARG A 241 13.65 29.91 -11.59
C ARG A 241 14.11 31.02 -10.67
N HIS A 242 15.32 31.52 -10.90
CA HIS A 242 15.76 32.73 -10.21
C HIS A 242 14.75 33.86 -10.42
N SER A 243 14.36 34.50 -9.33
CA SER A 243 13.40 35.62 -9.33
C SER A 243 12.02 35.29 -9.92
N ASP A 244 11.55 34.05 -9.79
CA ASP A 244 10.20 33.64 -10.20
C ASP A 244 9.06 34.24 -9.34
N GLY A 245 9.40 35.00 -8.31
CA GLY A 245 8.44 35.73 -7.49
C GLY A 245 7.58 34.85 -6.59
N LEU A 246 7.87 33.53 -6.48
CA LEU A 246 7.12 32.62 -5.62
C LEU A 246 7.66 32.67 -4.19
N PRO A 247 6.93 33.26 -3.22
CA PRO A 247 7.38 33.33 -1.83
C PRO A 247 7.31 31.95 -1.17
N LEU A 248 8.33 31.63 -0.40
CA LEU A 248 8.35 30.46 0.49
C LEU A 248 7.95 30.85 1.91
N PRO A 249 7.41 29.93 2.74
CA PRO A 249 6.99 30.22 4.12
C PRO A 249 8.09 30.81 5.02
N TRP A 250 9.36 30.56 4.69
CA TRP A 250 10.53 31.10 5.39
C TRP A 250 11.17 32.31 4.70
N THR A 251 10.55 32.83 3.65
CA THR A 251 10.94 34.12 3.08
C THR A 251 10.54 35.18 4.11
N PRO A 252 11.48 35.99 4.64
CA PRO A 252 11.14 37.01 5.62
C PRO A 252 10.02 37.89 5.05
N GLY A 253 8.83 37.78 5.63
CA GLY A 253 7.74 38.68 5.30
C GLY A 253 8.18 40.08 5.71
N ARG A 254 7.95 41.07 4.85
CA ARG A 254 7.72 42.42 5.39
C ARG A 254 6.45 42.30 6.22
N GLN A 255 6.61 42.14 7.54
CA GLN A 255 5.51 42.24 8.49
C GLN A 255 4.95 43.66 8.45
#